data_AF-A0AAN9VH57-F1
#
_entry.id   AF-A0AAN9VH57-F1
#
_cell.length_a   1.000
_cell.length_b   1.000
_cell.length_c   1.000
_cell.angle_alpha   90.00
_cell.angle_beta   90.00
_cell.angle_gamma   90.00
#
_symmetry.space_group_name_H-M   'P 1'
#
loop_
_entity.id
_entity.type
_entity.pdbx_description
1 polymer ?
#
loop_
_entity_poly.entity_id
_entity_poly.type
_entity_poly.pdbx_seq_one_letter_code
_entity_poly.pdbx_strand_id
1 'polypeptide(L)'
;MKWPEENFSANLPNICRLCMAEGTECMQQIFAECEHDGERFQLSSRIKAVTSLKVEPGDQLPEQACQHCVAQINRWYDFKMLCESSDTILRQQLGHSNSDVEVIMVCDTCSVN
;
A
#
# COMPACT_ATOMS: atom_id res chain seq x y z
N MET A 1 16.09 -33.03 11.33
CA MET A 1 15.43 -32.82 10.02
C MET A 1 16.15 -31.66 9.36
N LYS A 2 17.12 -31.94 8.48
CA LYS A 2 17.92 -30.93 7.79
C LYS A 2 17.30 -30.72 6.42
N TRP A 3 16.93 -29.49 6.12
CA TRP A 3 16.59 -29.08 4.75
C TRP A 3 17.90 -29.09 3.94
N PRO A 4 17.94 -29.68 2.73
CA PRO A 4 19.14 -29.67 1.92
C PRO A 4 19.45 -28.22 1.53
N GLU A 5 20.65 -27.75 1.86
CA GLU A 5 21.21 -26.50 1.36
C GLU A 5 21.56 -26.69 -0.12
N GLU A 6 20.52 -26.76 -0.95
CA GLU A 6 20.68 -26.52 -2.36
C GLU A 6 20.85 -25.03 -2.55
N ASN A 7 21.98 -24.69 -3.15
CA ASN A 7 22.50 -23.37 -3.42
C ASN A 7 21.45 -22.55 -4.22
N PHE A 8 20.49 -21.94 -3.53
CA PHE A 8 19.49 -21.06 -4.11
C PHE A 8 20.14 -19.71 -4.42
N SER A 9 21.12 -19.74 -5.33
CA SER A 9 21.53 -18.57 -6.09
C SER A 9 20.47 -18.33 -7.17
N ALA A 10 19.20 -18.27 -6.78
CA ALA A 10 18.18 -17.73 -7.65
C ALA A 10 18.43 -16.23 -7.65
N ASN A 11 19.09 -15.76 -8.70
CA ASN A 11 18.83 -14.43 -9.17
C ASN A 11 17.29 -14.31 -9.23
N LEU A 12 16.71 -13.54 -8.30
CA LEU A 12 15.30 -13.15 -8.23
C LEU A 12 15.00 -11.82 -8.99
N PRO A 13 15.75 -11.36 -10.04
CA PRO A 13 15.66 -9.98 -10.50
C PRO A 13 14.37 -9.67 -11.27
N ASN A 14 13.36 -10.54 -11.23
CA ASN A 14 12.07 -10.26 -11.87
C ASN A 14 10.90 -10.99 -11.22
N ILE A 15 10.88 -11.07 -9.89
CA ILE A 15 9.75 -11.61 -9.11
C ILE A 15 9.10 -10.48 -8.31
N CYS A 16 7.78 -10.34 -8.41
CA CYS A 16 7.03 -9.40 -7.59
C CYS A 16 7.09 -9.78 -6.12
N ARG A 17 7.55 -8.87 -5.26
CA ARG A 17 7.59 -9.02 -3.80
C ARG A 17 6.25 -9.38 -3.16
N LEU A 18 5.15 -8.90 -3.74
CA LEU A 18 3.82 -8.99 -3.13
C LEU A 18 3.00 -10.19 -3.63
N CYS A 19 3.15 -10.60 -4.89
CA CYS A 19 2.36 -11.69 -5.46
C CYS A 19 3.19 -12.84 -6.05
N MET A 20 4.52 -12.75 -6.03
CA MET A 20 5.46 -13.72 -6.62
C MET A 20 5.31 -13.93 -8.14
N ALA A 21 4.57 -13.07 -8.85
CA ALA A 21 4.51 -13.12 -10.30
C ALA A 21 5.88 -12.85 -10.93
N GLU A 22 6.25 -13.66 -11.92
CA GLU A 22 7.50 -13.57 -12.68
C GLU A 22 7.30 -12.85 -14.02
N GLY A 23 8.39 -12.32 -14.60
CA GLY A 23 8.41 -11.90 -16.01
C GLY A 23 7.61 -10.63 -16.31
N THR A 24 7.33 -9.79 -15.32
CA THR A 24 6.54 -8.57 -15.51
C THR A 24 7.40 -7.43 -16.07
N GLU A 25 7.02 -6.86 -17.20
CA GLU A 25 7.84 -5.86 -17.93
C GLU A 25 7.92 -4.48 -17.24
N CYS A 26 7.10 -4.22 -16.22
CA CYS A 26 7.08 -2.96 -15.48
C CYS A 26 7.07 -3.23 -13.96
N MET A 27 8.22 -3.07 -13.32
CA MET A 27 8.45 -3.35 -11.91
C MET A 27 8.87 -2.07 -11.18
N GLN A 28 8.14 -1.70 -10.14
CA GLN A 28 8.42 -0.51 -9.35
C GLN A 28 9.29 -0.86 -8.14
N GLN A 29 10.32 -0.04 -7.90
CA GLN A 29 11.17 -0.16 -6.71
C GLN A 29 10.36 0.18 -5.45
N ILE A 30 10.41 -0.68 -4.44
CA ILE A 30 9.64 -0.55 -3.21
C ILE A 30 10.14 0.60 -2.33
N PHE A 31 11.46 0.82 -2.34
CA PHE A 31 12.13 1.80 -1.48
C PHE A 31 12.50 3.10 -2.20
N ALA A 32 12.18 3.23 -3.48
CA ALA A 32 12.32 4.49 -4.20
C ALA A 32 11.16 5.43 -3.87
N GLU A 33 11.43 6.74 -3.93
CA GLU A 33 10.38 7.75 -3.86
C GLU A 33 9.52 7.70 -5.14
N CYS A 34 8.21 7.77 -4.98
CA CYS A 34 7.22 7.76 -6.05
C CYS A 34 6.12 8.78 -5.77
N GLU A 35 5.34 9.13 -6.79
CA GLU A 35 4.25 10.10 -6.71
C GLU A 35 2.93 9.45 -7.11
N HIS A 36 1.88 9.67 -6.32
CA HIS A 36 0.50 9.22 -6.58
C HIS A 36 -0.44 10.30 -6.05
N ASP A 37 -1.33 10.81 -6.91
CA ASP A 37 -2.27 11.89 -6.59
C ASP A 37 -1.60 13.15 -5.97
N GLY A 38 -0.40 13.49 -6.45
CA GLY A 38 0.36 14.67 -6.00
C GLY A 38 1.08 14.49 -4.65
N GLU A 39 1.00 13.32 -4.03
CA GLU A 39 1.72 12.98 -2.80
C GLU A 39 3.00 12.20 -3.14
N ARG A 40 4.14 12.60 -2.56
CA ARG A 40 5.39 11.81 -2.62
C ARG A 40 5.48 10.84 -1.45
N PHE A 41 5.77 9.59 -1.74
CA PHE A 41 5.87 8.53 -0.75
C PHE A 41 6.81 7.42 -1.21
N GLN A 42 7.18 6.52 -0.29
CA GLN A 42 7.79 5.23 -0.63
C GLN A 42 6.71 4.15 -0.59
N LEU A 43 6.72 3.25 -1.56
CA LEU A 43 5.75 2.14 -1.62
C LEU A 43 5.81 1.27 -0.35
N SER A 44 6.98 1.10 0.25
CA SER A 44 7.17 0.43 1.55
C SER A 44 6.26 1.00 2.65
N SER A 45 6.12 2.33 2.74
CA SER A 45 5.27 2.99 3.73
C SER A 45 3.80 2.65 3.55
N ARG A 46 3.31 2.65 2.31
CA ARG A 46 1.92 2.26 2.02
C ARG A 46 1.67 0.77 2.26
N ILE A 47 2.61 -0.11 1.86
CA ILE A 47 2.52 -1.55 2.15
C ILE A 47 2.37 -1.79 3.66
N LYS A 48 3.19 -1.14 4.48
CA LYS A 48 3.15 -1.25 5.94
C LYS A 48 1.86 -0.67 6.54
N ALA A 49 1.30 0.38 5.93
CA ALA A 49 0.08 1.00 6.42
C ALA A 49 -1.18 0.13 6.21
N VAL A 50 -1.23 -0.64 5.12
CA VAL A 50 -2.41 -1.43 4.73
C VAL A 50 -2.27 -2.94 4.91
N THR A 51 -1.08 -3.43 5.24
CA THR A 51 -0.82 -4.85 5.50
C THR A 51 -0.02 -5.04 6.78
N SER A 52 0.02 -6.25 7.31
CA SER A 52 0.92 -6.62 8.41
C SER A 52 2.31 -7.08 7.93
N LEU A 53 2.66 -6.85 6.65
CA LEU A 53 3.93 -7.30 6.08
C LEU A 53 5.08 -6.41 6.57
N LYS A 54 6.15 -7.06 7.03
CA LYS A 54 7.43 -6.39 7.32
C LYS A 54 8.25 -6.34 6.04
N VAL A 55 8.43 -5.14 5.50
CA VAL A 55 9.19 -4.89 4.28
C VAL A 55 10.32 -3.92 4.61
N GLU A 56 11.56 -4.40 4.54
CA GLU A 56 12.74 -3.65 5.01
C GLU A 56 13.88 -3.78 3.99
N PRO A 57 14.68 -2.71 3.78
CA PRO A 57 15.87 -2.80 2.95
C PRO A 57 16.84 -3.88 3.47
N GLY A 58 17.37 -4.72 2.59
CA GLY A 58 18.33 -5.76 2.97
C GLY A 58 17.72 -7.03 3.61
N ASP A 59 16.41 -7.23 3.52
CA ASP A 59 15.72 -8.44 4.01
C ASP A 59 15.92 -9.69 3.12
N GLN A 60 16.81 -9.59 2.12
CA GLN A 60 17.19 -10.65 1.17
C GLN A 60 16.04 -11.11 0.27
N LEU A 61 15.03 -10.27 0.08
CA LEU A 61 13.85 -10.57 -0.73
C LEU A 61 13.70 -9.54 -1.86
N PRO A 62 12.82 -9.77 -2.86
CA PRO A 62 12.72 -8.86 -4.00
C PRO A 62 12.40 -7.41 -3.59
N GLU A 63 13.17 -6.44 -4.09
CA GLU A 63 12.98 -5.02 -3.79
C GLU A 63 11.98 -4.33 -4.75
N GLN A 64 11.27 -5.11 -5.57
CA GLN A 64 10.36 -4.62 -6.59
C GLN A 64 8.96 -5.24 -6.49
N ALA A 65 7.95 -4.45 -6.86
CA ALA A 65 6.57 -4.89 -6.99
C ALA A 65 6.03 -4.64 -8.40
N CYS A 66 5.23 -5.56 -8.91
CA CYS A 66 4.59 -5.38 -10.21
C CYS A 66 3.48 -4.31 -10.15
N GLN A 67 3.20 -3.66 -11.28
CA GLN A 67 2.21 -2.59 -11.38
C GLN A 67 0.83 -2.96 -10.81
N HIS A 68 0.40 -4.22 -10.99
CA HIS A 68 -0.88 -4.67 -10.44
C HIS A 68 -0.92 -4.60 -8.90
N CYS A 69 0.16 -4.99 -8.23
CA CYS A 69 0.23 -4.90 -6.78
C CYS A 69 0.40 -3.46 -6.31
N VAL A 70 1.19 -2.64 -7.01
CA VAL A 70 1.32 -1.20 -6.72
C VAL A 70 -0.06 -0.52 -6.75
N ALA A 71 -0.83 -0.74 -7.82
CA ALA A 71 -2.17 -0.17 -7.95
C ALA A 71 -3.16 -0.65 -6.86
N GLN A 72 -3.04 -1.89 -6.39
CA GLN A 72 -3.83 -2.37 -5.25
C GLN A 72 -3.43 -1.71 -3.94
N ILE A 73 -2.12 -1.60 -3.66
CA ILE A 73 -1.62 -0.95 -2.45
C ILE A 73 -2.06 0.51 -2.38
N ASN A 74 -1.99 1.26 -3.48
CA ASN A 74 -2.47 2.64 -3.52
C ASN A 74 -3.97 2.71 -3.24
N ARG A 75 -4.80 1.91 -3.94
CA ARG A 75 -6.25 1.89 -3.70
C ARG A 75 -6.61 1.54 -2.25
N TRP A 76 -5.93 0.57 -1.65
CA TRP A 76 -6.17 0.23 -0.24
C TRP A 76 -5.71 1.32 0.71
N TYR A 77 -4.62 2.02 0.40
CA TYR A 77 -4.13 3.13 1.21
C TYR A 77 -5.13 4.29 1.18
N ASP A 78 -5.60 4.67 0.00
CA ASP A 78 -6.58 5.73 -0.17
C ASP A 78 -7.90 5.37 0.54
N PHE A 79 -8.34 4.12 0.42
CA PHE A 79 -9.52 3.62 1.14
C PHE A 79 -9.33 3.65 2.67
N LYS A 80 -8.14 3.26 3.16
CA LYS A 80 -7.80 3.35 4.59
C LYS A 80 -7.87 4.80 5.07
N MET A 81 -7.29 5.75 4.34
CA MET A 81 -7.33 7.18 4.70
C MET A 81 -8.77 7.71 4.73
N LEU A 82 -9.60 7.31 3.77
CA LEU A 82 -11.02 7.63 3.75
C LEU A 82 -11.74 7.10 5.01
N CYS A 83 -11.53 5.84 5.37
CA CYS A 83 -12.13 5.24 6.55
C CYS A 83 -11.69 5.94 7.85
N GLU A 84 -10.40 6.24 8.01
CA GLU A 84 -9.86 6.91 9.20
C GLU A 84 -10.36 8.35 9.34
N SER A 85 -10.43 9.08 8.22
CA SER A 85 -11.03 10.41 8.17
C SER A 85 -12.52 10.36 8.53
N SER A 86 -13.26 9.43 7.94
CA SER A 86 -14.70 9.25 8.22
C SER A 86 -14.96 8.91 9.69
N ASP A 87 -14.21 7.97 10.28
CA ASP A 87 -14.34 7.60 11.69
C ASP A 87 -14.01 8.78 12.61
N THR A 88 -12.96 9.55 12.29
CA THR A 88 -12.60 10.76 13.04
C THR A 88 -13.74 11.78 13.04
N ILE A 89 -14.29 12.10 11.86
CA ILE A 89 -15.40 13.06 11.70
C ILE A 89 -16.65 12.58 12.43
N LEU A 90 -17.03 11.31 12.26
CA LEU A 90 -18.21 10.74 12.91
C LEU A 90 -18.09 10.77 14.44
N ARG A 91 -16.92 10.46 15.00
CA ARG A 91 -16.68 10.54 16.45
C ARG A 91 -16.69 11.96 16.97
N GLN A 92 -16.17 12.93 16.21
CA GLN A 92 -16.25 14.34 16.58
C GLN A 92 -17.71 14.82 16.63
N GLN A 93 -18.54 14.42 15.66
CA GLN A 93 -19.97 14.75 15.64
C GLN A 93 -20.74 14.13 16.81
N LEU A 94 -20.45 12.87 17.18
CA LEU A 94 -21.06 12.23 18.35
C LEU A 94 -20.61 12.85 19.68
N GLY A 95 -19.42 13.48 19.71
CA GLY A 95 -18.91 14.21 20.87
C GLY A 95 -19.42 15.64 21.00
N HIS A 96 -19.92 16.24 19.91
CA HIS A 96 -20.41 17.62 19.87
C HIS A 96 -21.95 17.66 19.79
N SER A 97 -22.62 17.68 20.93
CA SER A 97 -24.01 18.13 21.01
C SER A 97 -24.07 19.65 20.73
N ASN A 98 -24.57 20.04 19.55
CA ASN A 98 -24.81 21.42 19.07
C ASN A 98 -23.59 22.30 18.73
N SER A 99 -23.20 22.34 17.46
CA SER A 99 -22.88 23.58 16.71
C SER A 99 -22.52 23.24 15.25
N ASP A 100 -23.05 24.01 14.30
CA ASP A 100 -22.93 23.83 12.85
C ASP A 100 -21.47 23.70 12.37
N VAL A 101 -21.10 22.54 11.82
CA VAL A 101 -19.82 22.31 11.13
C VAL A 101 -20.09 21.92 9.69
N GLU A 102 -19.49 22.66 8.77
CA GLU A 102 -19.61 22.46 7.33
C GLU A 102 -18.91 21.15 6.93
N VAL A 103 -19.70 20.18 6.48
CA VAL A 103 -19.20 18.87 6.05
C VAL A 103 -18.62 19.00 4.64
N ILE A 104 -17.30 18.96 4.52
CA ILE A 104 -16.67 18.71 3.21
C ILE A 104 -16.76 17.20 2.97
N MET A 105 -17.82 16.77 2.26
CA MET A 105 -17.87 15.43 1.68
C MET A 105 -16.74 15.30 0.66
N VAL A 106 -15.81 14.38 0.90
CA VAL A 106 -14.87 13.93 -0.14
C VAL A 106 -15.19 12.46 -0.43
N CYS A 107 -16.23 12.22 -1.22
CA CYS A 107 -16.34 10.96 -1.96
C CYS A 107 -16.56 11.27 -3.44
N ASP A 108 -15.47 11.47 -4.18
CA ASP A 108 -15.55 11.66 -5.64
C ASP A 108 -15.72 10.34 -6.41
N THR A 109 -15.82 9.18 -5.75
CA THR A 109 -15.87 7.88 -6.47
C THR A 109 -16.85 6.85 -5.93
N CYS A 110 -17.87 7.24 -5.17
CA CYS A 110 -18.99 6.36 -4.81
C CYS A 110 -19.95 6.16 -6.00
N SER A 111 -19.42 5.83 -7.20
CA SER A 111 -20.20 5.20 -8.26
C SER A 111 -20.25 3.72 -7.96
N VAL A 112 -21.23 3.33 -7.13
CA VAL A 112 -21.66 1.93 -7.04
C VAL A 112 -22.22 1.59 -8.43
N ASN A 113 -21.58 0.62 -9.07
CA ASN A 113 -21.93 0.10 -10.39
C ASN A 113 -23.38 -0.40 -10.46
#